data_AF-F3FXA0-F1
#
_entry.id   AF-F3FXA0-F1
#
_cell.length_a   1.000
_cell.length_b   1.000
_cell.length_c   1.000
_cell.angle_alpha   90.00
_cell.angle_beta   90.00
_cell.angle_gamma   90.00
#
_symmetry.space_group_name_H-M   'P 1'
#
loop_
_entity.id
_entity.type
_entity.pdbx_description
1 polymer ?
#
loop_
_entity_poly.entity_id
_entity_poly.type
_entity_poly.pdbx_seq_one_letter_code
_entity_poly.pdbx_strand_id
1 'polypeptide(L)' 'KILKSTLAVVTALAAFGVIGAANAGTTLDAIKKKGFIQCGVSDGLPGFSVPDSTGKITGIDADVCRAVAAA' A
#
# COMPACT_ATOMS: atom_id res chain seq x y z
N LYS A 1 -8.68 -27.80 33.62
CA LYS A 1 -9.35 -27.37 32.36
C LYS A 1 -8.99 -25.93 32.00
N ILE A 2 -9.05 -24.99 32.96
CA ILE A 2 -8.69 -23.57 32.80
C ILE A 2 -7.23 -23.37 32.36
N LEU A 3 -6.26 -24.06 32.98
CA LEU A 3 -4.83 -23.96 32.63
C LEU A 3 -4.50 -24.35 31.18
N LYS A 4 -5.25 -25.30 30.59
CA LYS A 4 -5.08 -25.71 29.19
C LYS A 4 -5.63 -24.67 28.21
N SER A 5 -6.73 -23.99 28.58
CA SER A 5 -7.27 -22.86 27.81
C SER A 5 -6.35 -21.65 27.84
N THR A 6 -5.75 -21.33 28.99
CA THR A 6 -4.82 -20.18 29.07
C THR A 6 -3.56 -20.41 28.22
N LEU A 7 -3.03 -21.64 28.20
CA LEU A 7 -1.86 -21.96 27.40
C LEU A 7 -2.14 -21.88 25.89
N ALA A 8 -3.35 -22.30 25.45
CA ALA A 8 -3.79 -22.22 24.06
C ALA A 8 -3.98 -20.78 23.56
N VAL A 9 -4.39 -19.86 24.43
CA VAL A 9 -4.55 -18.43 24.07
C VAL A 9 -3.18 -17.74 23.92
N VAL A 10 -2.22 -18.07 24.78
CA VAL A 10 -0.86 -17.50 24.72
C VAL A 10 -0.12 -17.96 23.46
N THR A 11 -0.25 -19.25 23.08
CA THR A 11 0.35 -19.74 21.84
C THR A 11 -0.32 -19.16 20.59
N ALA A 12 -1.63 -18.90 20.62
CA ALA A 12 -2.33 -18.23 19.54
C ALA A 12 -1.85 -16.78 19.35
N LEU A 13 -1.67 -16.00 20.43
CA LEU A 13 -1.12 -14.64 20.33
C LEU A 13 0.33 -14.62 19.82
N ALA A 14 1.16 -15.57 20.25
CA ALA A 14 2.54 -15.68 19.78
C ALA A 14 2.62 -15.96 18.26
N ALA A 15 1.65 -16.69 17.71
CA ALA A 15 1.58 -16.97 16.27
C ALA A 15 1.29 -15.71 15.43
N PHE A 16 0.59 -14.70 15.98
CA PHE A 16 0.36 -13.42 15.30
C PHE A 16 1.51 -12.41 15.46
N GLY A 17 2.40 -12.61 16.44
CA GLY A 17 3.52 -11.70 16.71
C GLY A 17 4.70 -11.80 15.74
N VAL A 18 4.72 -12.79 14.84
CA VAL A 18 5.82 -13.02 13.87
C VAL A 18 5.50 -12.43 12.48
N ILE A 19 4.42 -11.66 12.33
CA ILE A 19 4.18 -10.89 11.11
C ILE A 19 5.14 -9.69 11.11
N GLY A 20 6.37 -9.93 10.67
CA GLY A 20 7.40 -8.88 10.55
C GLY A 20 6.90 -7.74 9.65
N ALA A 21 7.25 -6.50 10.01
CA ALA A 21 6.99 -5.36 9.16
C ALA A 21 7.66 -5.57 7.80
N ALA A 22 6.89 -5.37 6.72
CA ALA A 22 7.44 -5.44 5.38
C ALA A 22 8.54 -4.38 5.22
N ASN A 23 9.78 -4.82 5.04
CA ASN A 23 10.92 -3.93 4.83
C ASN A 23 10.91 -3.50 3.36
N ALA A 24 10.32 -2.34 3.07
CA ALA A 24 10.28 -1.78 1.72
C ALA A 24 11.61 -1.11 1.28
N GLY A 25 12.68 -1.29 2.07
CA GLY A 25 14.05 -0.95 1.73
C GLY A 25 14.30 0.52 1.40
N THR A 26 15.39 0.77 0.68
CA THR A 26 15.88 2.11 0.33
C THR A 26 14.91 2.92 -0.55
N THR A 27 14.05 2.25 -1.32
CA THR A 27 13.07 2.91 -2.18
C THR A 27 11.98 3.61 -1.37
N LEU A 28 11.43 2.96 -0.34
CA LEU A 28 10.43 3.59 0.51
C LEU A 28 11.04 4.75 1.30
N ASP A 29 12.27 4.62 1.78
CA ASP A 29 12.97 5.71 2.48
C ASP A 29 13.18 6.91 1.55
N ALA A 30 13.54 6.67 0.29
CA ALA A 30 13.67 7.71 -0.72
C ALA A 30 12.32 8.39 -1.02
N ILE A 31 11.23 7.62 -1.10
CA ILE A 31 9.87 8.15 -1.30
C ILE A 31 9.46 9.02 -0.10
N LYS A 32 9.62 8.51 1.13
CA LYS A 32 9.31 9.23 2.37
C LYS A 32 10.10 10.53 2.46
N LYS A 33 11.39 10.51 2.10
CA LYS A 33 12.25 11.70 2.07
C LYS A 33 11.81 12.72 1.01
N LYS A 34 11.31 12.26 -0.14
CA LYS A 34 10.77 13.13 -1.19
C LYS A 34 9.41 13.73 -0.83
N GLY A 35 8.59 13.00 -0.03
CA GLY A 35 7.26 13.42 0.38
C GLY A 35 6.17 13.21 -0.69
N PHE A 36 6.49 12.57 -1.80
CA PHE A 36 5.55 12.21 -2.86
C PHE A 36 6.04 10.98 -3.64
N ILE A 37 5.11 10.29 -4.30
CA ILE A 37 5.43 9.23 -5.27
C ILE A 37 5.31 9.75 -6.69
N GLN A 38 6.16 9.26 -7.58
CA GLN A 38 6.05 9.50 -9.02
C GLN A 38 5.39 8.28 -9.64
N CYS A 39 4.17 8.45 -10.15
CA CYS A 39 3.42 7.38 -10.78
C CYS A 39 3.40 7.56 -12.29
N GLY A 40 3.93 6.57 -13.02
CA GLY A 40 3.87 6.54 -14.48
C GLY A 40 2.63 5.78 -14.94
N VAL A 41 1.85 6.38 -15.82
CA VAL A 41 0.68 5.77 -16.46
C VAL A 41 0.76 5.99 -17.96
N SER A 42 0.20 5.07 -18.74
CA SER A 42 0.02 5.29 -20.18
C SER A 42 -1.04 6.37 -20.40
N ASP A 43 -1.04 7.03 -21.55
CA ASP A 43 -2.13 7.91 -21.96
C ASP A 43 -2.92 7.28 -23.12
N GLY A 44 -4.22 7.58 -23.19
CA GLY A 44 -5.04 7.25 -24.36
C GLY A 44 -5.88 5.98 -24.25
N LEU A 45 -6.04 5.41 -23.04
CA LEU A 45 -7.00 4.32 -22.80
C LEU A 45 -8.18 4.82 -21.95
N PRO A 46 -9.34 5.15 -22.56
CA PRO A 46 -10.55 5.56 -21.85
C PRO A 46 -10.95 4.58 -20.75
N GLY A 47 -11.19 5.11 -19.54
CA GLY A 47 -11.50 4.34 -18.34
C GLY A 47 -10.27 3.99 -17.47
N PHE A 48 -9.07 3.93 -18.04
CA PHE A 48 -7.84 3.63 -17.30
C PHE A 48 -7.02 4.89 -17.05
N SER A 49 -6.67 5.61 -18.12
CA SER A 49 -5.76 6.74 -18.05
C SER A 49 -5.89 7.65 -19.28
N VAL A 50 -6.60 8.77 -19.10
CA VAL A 50 -6.82 9.79 -20.13
C VAL A 50 -6.65 11.19 -19.54
N PRO A 51 -5.92 12.10 -20.21
CA PRO A 51 -5.86 13.50 -19.81
C PRO A 51 -7.24 14.16 -19.96
N ASP A 52 -7.67 14.89 -18.93
CA ASP A 52 -8.83 15.77 -19.02
C ASP A 52 -8.50 17.09 -19.75
N SER A 53 -9.46 18.02 -19.81
CA SER A 53 -9.28 19.32 -20.46
C SER A 53 -8.20 20.20 -19.82
N THR A 54 -7.75 19.87 -18.61
CA THR A 54 -6.68 20.57 -17.88
C THR A 54 -5.33 19.85 -17.99
N GLY A 55 -5.28 18.71 -18.70
CA GLY A 55 -4.10 17.86 -18.81
C GLY A 55 -3.87 16.94 -17.62
N LYS A 56 -4.80 16.89 -16.65
CA LYS A 56 -4.70 15.99 -15.51
C LYS A 56 -5.17 14.59 -15.92
N ILE A 57 -4.38 13.57 -15.58
CA ILE A 57 -4.77 12.19 -15.89
C ILE A 57 -5.91 11.74 -14.96
N THR A 58 -6.94 11.19 -15.59
CA THR A 58 -8.15 10.63 -14.97
C THR A 58 -8.32 9.17 -15.38
N GLY A 59 -9.03 8.38 -14.55
CA GLY A 59 -9.25 6.95 -14.74
C GLY A 59 -8.61 6.09 -13.64
N ILE A 60 -8.81 4.77 -13.76
CA ILE A 60 -8.45 3.76 -12.76
C ILE A 60 -6.95 3.82 -12.41
N ASP A 61 -6.04 3.92 -13.39
CA ASP A 61 -4.61 3.92 -13.11
C ASP A 61 -4.23 5.12 -12.22
N ALA A 62 -4.80 6.29 -12.53
CA ALA A 62 -4.57 7.50 -11.76
C ALA A 62 -5.18 7.42 -10.35
N ASP A 63 -6.33 6.74 -10.19
CA ASP A 63 -6.94 6.49 -8.88
C ASP A 63 -6.10 5.52 -8.04
N VAL A 64 -5.57 4.47 -8.64
CA VAL A 64 -4.65 3.54 -7.97
C VAL A 64 -3.40 4.27 -7.53
N CYS A 65 -2.80 5.12 -8.37
CA CYS A 65 -1.66 5.95 -7.98
C CYS A 65 -1.97 6.81 -6.74
N ARG A 66 -3.15 7.45 -6.71
CA ARG A 66 -3.58 8.27 -5.56
C ARG A 66 -3.79 7.42 -4.30
N ALA A 67 -4.38 6.24 -4.44
CA ALA A 67 -4.60 5.33 -3.33
C ALA A 67 -3.28 4.83 -2.73
N VAL A 68 -2.30 4.47 -3.57
CA VAL A 68 -0.96 4.06 -3.14
C VAL A 68 -0.21 5.21 -2.46
N ALA A 69 -0.37 6.44 -2.95
CA ALA A 69 0.25 7.61 -2.32
C ALA A 69 -0.30 7.91 -0.92
N ALA A 70 -1.54 7.50 -0.64
CA ALA A 70 -2.22 7.72 0.63
C ALA A 70 -1.98 6.62 1.69
N ALA A 71 -1.44 5.47 1.28
CA ALA A 71 -1.10 4.33 2.15
C ALA A 71 0.28 4.49 2.78
#